data_AF-A0A318HUT5-F1
#
_entry.id   AF-A0A318HUT5-F1
#
_cell.length_a   1.000
_cell.length_b   1.000
_cell.length_c   1.000
_cell.angle_alpha   90.00
_cell.angle_beta   90.00
_cell.angle_gamma   90.00
#
_symmetry.space_group_name_H-M   'P 1'
#
loop_
_entity.id
_entity.type
_entity.pdbx_description
1 polymer ?
#
loop_
_entity_poly.entity_id
_entity_poly.type
_entity_poly.pdbx_seq_one_letter_code
_entity_poly.pdbx_strand_id
1 'polypeptide(L)'
;MKRVYLIFIMSCLFLSISKAQTLIEQVERAYSALDSASYINKIVLSYAKSLEKNEEETYKLLYSPDSDSMKVAQWFNRADSMYLKYLQKHKILNEPAIRHFENEVKSGIPLYVLNLKLKDKQTLQVDTGRLAFNLFYFDKRCKGRLYVYCYDGKYGWHEDGYRTFSRPLGRNAPKVFRKIMRKQPKYLLFCPELEGMNTILYVINNEVFIYRIVEMEKYKLDDYMKNRTAIRNS
;
A
#
# COMPACT_ATOMS: atom_id res chain seq x y z
N MET A 1 11.31 -21.63 -49.86
CA MET A 1 10.15 -21.80 -48.92
C MET A 1 10.52 -22.40 -47.56
N LYS A 2 11.35 -23.46 -47.46
CA LYS A 2 11.71 -24.08 -46.16
C LYS A 2 12.43 -23.15 -45.15
N ARG A 3 13.26 -22.21 -45.61
CA ARG A 3 13.99 -21.25 -44.74
C ARG A 3 13.10 -20.18 -44.11
N VAL A 4 12.08 -19.70 -44.83
CA VAL A 4 11.15 -18.66 -44.33
C VAL A 4 10.24 -19.25 -43.26
N TYR A 5 9.82 -20.51 -43.43
CA TYR A 5 9.01 -21.24 -42.43
C TYR A 5 9.78 -21.48 -41.13
N LEU A 6 11.08 -21.76 -41.19
CA LEU A 6 11.94 -21.93 -40.01
C LEU A 6 12.12 -20.63 -39.23
N ILE A 7 12.29 -19.50 -39.94
CA ILE A 7 12.38 -18.17 -39.33
C ILE A 7 11.05 -17.81 -38.65
N PHE A 8 9.91 -18.12 -39.29
CA PHE A 8 8.58 -17.85 -38.73
C PHE A 8 8.31 -18.67 -37.47
N ILE A 9 8.65 -19.97 -37.46
CA ILE A 9 8.52 -20.85 -36.29
C ILE A 9 9.44 -20.39 -35.16
N MET A 10 10.69 -20.02 -35.45
CA MET A 10 11.60 -19.49 -34.43
C MET A 10 11.09 -18.17 -33.86
N SER A 11 10.59 -17.23 -34.68
CA SER A 11 9.98 -15.99 -34.18
C SER A 11 8.70 -16.23 -33.36
N CYS A 12 7.87 -17.23 -33.70
CA CYS A 12 6.73 -17.62 -32.89
C CYS A 12 7.14 -18.26 -31.56
N LEU A 13 8.23 -19.05 -31.54
CA LEU A 13 8.80 -19.62 -30.30
C LEU A 13 9.42 -18.53 -29.40
N PHE A 14 10.06 -17.49 -29.97
CA PHE A 14 10.57 -16.35 -29.21
C PHE A 14 9.48 -15.40 -28.71
N LEU A 15 8.37 -15.25 -29.44
CA LEU A 15 7.20 -14.49 -28.99
C LEU A 15 6.38 -15.23 -27.92
N SER A 16 6.50 -16.56 -27.84
CA SER A 16 5.82 -17.40 -26.85
C SER A 16 6.58 -17.53 -25.51
N ILE A 17 7.82 -17.04 -25.44
CA ILE A 17 8.64 -17.00 -24.22
C ILE A 17 8.75 -15.54 -23.76
N SER A 18 7.61 -14.85 -23.64
CA SER A 18 7.52 -13.83 -22.60
C SER A 18 7.63 -14.59 -21.28
N LYS A 19 8.84 -14.79 -20.74
CA LYS A 19 9.03 -15.32 -19.39
C LYS A 19 8.13 -14.49 -18.48
N ALA A 20 7.03 -15.08 -18.00
CA ALA A 20 6.21 -14.47 -16.98
C ALA A 20 7.15 -14.18 -15.83
N GLN A 21 7.34 -12.89 -15.53
CA GLN A 21 8.28 -12.46 -14.52
C GLN A 21 7.90 -13.10 -13.19
N THR A 22 8.86 -13.76 -12.54
CA THR A 22 8.59 -14.39 -11.24
C THR A 22 8.23 -13.33 -10.22
N LEU A 23 7.47 -13.70 -9.17
CA LEU A 23 7.13 -12.75 -8.11
C LEU A 23 8.39 -12.13 -7.48
N ILE A 24 9.45 -12.93 -7.27
CA ILE A 24 10.73 -12.45 -6.74
C ILE A 24 11.35 -11.41 -7.67
N GLU A 25 11.39 -11.66 -8.98
CA GLU A 25 11.90 -10.67 -9.93
C GLU A 25 11.07 -9.38 -9.90
N GLN A 26 9.74 -9.45 -9.71
CA GLN A 26 8.88 -8.25 -9.58
C GLN A 26 9.23 -7.46 -8.33
N VAL A 27 9.39 -8.14 -7.21
CA VAL A 27 9.81 -7.55 -5.93
C VAL A 27 11.16 -6.87 -6.09
N GLU A 28 12.16 -7.57 -6.63
CA GLU A 28 13.52 -7.05 -6.79
C GLU A 28 13.55 -5.80 -7.67
N ARG A 29 12.80 -5.78 -8.78
CA ARG A 29 12.69 -4.58 -9.63
C ARG A 29 12.04 -3.41 -8.89
N ALA A 30 10.96 -3.66 -8.15
CA ALA A 30 10.26 -2.60 -7.42
C ALA A 30 11.16 -1.97 -6.33
N TYR A 31 11.89 -2.80 -5.57
CA TYR A 31 12.85 -2.31 -4.57
C TYR A 31 14.05 -1.61 -5.22
N SER A 32 14.56 -2.10 -6.34
CA SER A 32 15.70 -1.47 -7.03
C SER A 32 15.36 -0.13 -7.66
N ALA A 33 14.10 0.08 -8.05
CA ALA A 33 13.60 1.34 -8.60
C ALA A 33 13.21 2.38 -7.51
N LEU A 34 13.30 2.02 -6.23
CA LEU A 34 12.87 2.89 -5.13
C LEU A 34 13.90 4.00 -4.86
N ASP A 35 13.55 5.23 -5.27
CA ASP A 35 14.18 6.44 -4.75
C ASP A 35 13.46 6.89 -3.47
N SER A 36 14.11 6.67 -2.33
CA SER A 36 13.57 6.97 -1.00
C SER A 36 13.13 8.43 -0.82
N ALA A 37 13.93 9.39 -1.26
CA ALA A 37 13.63 10.82 -1.04
C ALA A 37 12.44 11.26 -1.89
N SER A 38 12.45 10.88 -3.17
CA SER A 38 11.33 11.12 -4.08
C SER A 38 10.05 10.43 -3.60
N TYR A 39 10.16 9.20 -3.09
CA TYR A 39 9.02 8.43 -2.60
C TYR A 39 8.38 9.06 -1.36
N ILE A 40 9.16 9.46 -0.36
CA ILE A 40 8.66 10.15 0.83
C ILE A 40 7.98 11.48 0.44
N ASN A 41 8.55 12.26 -0.47
CA ASN A 41 7.90 13.47 -0.97
C ASN A 41 6.55 13.17 -1.65
N LYS A 42 6.45 12.08 -2.43
CA LYS A 42 5.17 11.65 -3.03
C LYS A 42 4.14 11.26 -1.97
N ILE A 43 4.56 10.65 -0.86
CA ILE A 43 3.69 10.32 0.28
C ILE A 43 3.12 11.59 0.92
N VAL A 44 3.98 12.57 1.24
CA VAL A 44 3.55 13.86 1.82
C VAL A 44 2.58 14.59 0.89
N LEU A 45 2.89 14.65 -0.42
CA LEU A 45 2.00 15.23 -1.41
C LEU A 45 0.66 14.49 -1.51
N SER A 46 0.66 13.16 -1.40
CA SER A 46 -0.57 12.37 -1.42
C SER A 46 -1.40 12.56 -0.14
N TYR A 47 -0.76 12.75 1.01
CA TYR A 47 -1.43 13.09 2.26
C TYR A 47 -2.12 14.46 2.17
N ALA A 48 -1.40 15.50 1.71
CA ALA A 48 -1.98 16.83 1.51
C ALA A 48 -3.22 16.80 0.60
N LYS A 49 -3.14 16.07 -0.52
CA LYS A 49 -4.28 15.86 -1.43
C LYS A 49 -5.44 15.10 -0.78
N SER A 50 -5.16 14.16 0.13
CA SER A 50 -6.21 13.45 0.85
C SER A 50 -7.00 14.37 1.79
N LEU A 51 -6.33 15.34 2.42
CA LEU A 51 -6.99 16.37 3.22
C LEU A 51 -7.88 17.26 2.35
N GLU A 52 -7.34 17.78 1.22
CA GLU A 52 -8.11 18.59 0.28
C GLU A 52 -9.37 17.86 -0.22
N LYS A 53 -9.25 16.57 -0.55
CA LYS A 53 -10.39 15.74 -0.98
C LYS A 53 -11.44 15.57 0.13
N ASN A 54 -11.02 15.34 1.37
CA ASN A 54 -11.94 15.20 2.49
C ASN A 54 -12.71 16.51 2.76
N GLU A 55 -12.07 17.66 2.58
CA GLU A 55 -12.72 18.97 2.71
C GLU A 55 -13.74 19.20 1.58
N GLU A 56 -13.38 18.84 0.35
CA GLU A 56 -14.31 18.88 -0.79
C GLU A 56 -15.55 18.01 -0.55
N GLU A 57 -15.34 16.77 -0.08
CA GLU A 57 -16.44 15.85 0.24
C GLU A 57 -17.31 16.36 1.39
N THR A 58 -16.69 16.91 2.44
CA THR A 58 -17.40 17.51 3.58
C THR A 58 -18.23 18.72 3.15
N TYR A 59 -17.67 19.60 2.32
CA TYR A 59 -18.38 20.74 1.79
C TYR A 59 -19.60 20.32 0.96
N LYS A 60 -19.43 19.34 0.05
CA LYS A 60 -20.55 18.80 -0.75
C LYS A 60 -21.65 18.24 0.14
N LEU A 61 -21.29 17.51 1.20
CA LEU A 61 -22.28 16.96 2.14
C LEU A 61 -23.03 18.04 2.93
N LEU A 62 -22.36 19.11 3.35
CA LEU A 62 -22.96 20.15 4.19
C LEU A 62 -23.80 21.16 3.40
N TYR A 63 -23.45 21.39 2.13
CA TYR A 63 -23.97 22.53 1.39
C TYR A 63 -24.70 22.16 0.09
N SER A 64 -24.70 20.89 -0.35
CA SER A 64 -25.44 20.51 -1.56
C SER A 64 -26.95 20.72 -1.36
N PRO A 65 -27.64 21.47 -2.23
CA PRO A 65 -29.08 21.61 -2.16
C PRO A 65 -29.78 20.28 -2.49
N ASP A 66 -30.98 20.08 -1.93
CA ASP A 66 -31.89 19.03 -2.39
C ASP A 66 -32.24 19.23 -3.88
N SER A 67 -32.60 18.14 -4.56
CA SER A 67 -32.62 17.88 -6.01
C SER A 67 -33.39 18.83 -6.95
N ASP A 68 -33.77 20.02 -6.50
CA ASP A 68 -34.46 21.04 -7.28
C ASP A 68 -33.50 21.80 -8.22
N SER A 69 -33.56 21.48 -9.51
CA SER A 69 -32.59 21.88 -10.55
C SER A 69 -32.34 23.38 -10.70
N MET A 70 -33.33 24.25 -10.42
CA MET A 70 -33.15 25.71 -10.45
C MET A 70 -32.35 26.23 -9.26
N LYS A 71 -32.55 25.66 -8.06
CA LYS A 71 -31.76 25.99 -6.87
C LYS A 71 -30.33 25.46 -7.00
N VAL A 72 -30.16 24.31 -7.63
CA VAL A 72 -28.86 23.71 -7.94
C VAL A 72 -28.03 24.63 -8.85
N ALA A 73 -28.60 25.14 -9.95
CA ALA A 73 -27.88 26.01 -10.90
C ALA A 73 -27.48 27.37 -10.30
N GLN A 74 -28.35 28.00 -9.51
CA GLN A 74 -28.04 29.24 -8.80
C GLN A 74 -27.05 29.02 -7.63
N TRP A 75 -27.11 27.84 -7.00
CA TRP A 75 -26.15 27.43 -5.99
C TRP A 75 -24.76 27.27 -6.59
N PHE A 76 -24.57 26.58 -7.71
CA PHE A 76 -23.24 26.41 -8.33
C PHE A 76 -22.50 27.75 -8.54
N ASN A 77 -23.18 28.76 -9.08
CA ASN A 77 -22.57 30.08 -9.32
C ASN A 77 -22.20 30.86 -8.03
N ARG A 78 -22.95 30.68 -6.93
CA ARG A 78 -22.70 31.36 -5.65
C ARG A 78 -21.77 30.55 -4.73
N ALA A 79 -21.87 29.23 -4.84
CA ALA A 79 -21.07 28.24 -4.15
C ALA A 79 -19.63 28.28 -4.62
N ASP A 80 -19.32 28.54 -5.89
CA ASP A 80 -17.92 28.60 -6.35
C ASP A 80 -17.08 29.62 -5.57
N SER A 81 -17.59 30.84 -5.34
CA SER A 81 -16.88 31.85 -4.54
C SER A 81 -16.79 31.49 -3.05
N MET A 82 -17.86 30.94 -2.48
CA MET A 82 -17.88 30.49 -1.08
C MET A 82 -17.00 29.26 -0.85
N TYR A 83 -16.99 28.34 -1.80
CA TYR A 83 -16.19 27.12 -1.84
C TYR A 83 -14.71 27.44 -1.99
N LEU A 84 -14.34 28.38 -2.87
CA LEU A 84 -12.95 28.84 -2.97
C LEU A 84 -12.46 29.48 -1.66
N LYS A 85 -13.28 30.30 -1.00
CA LYS A 85 -12.95 30.85 0.33
C LYS A 85 -12.86 29.76 1.40
N TYR A 86 -13.76 28.79 1.38
CA TYR A 86 -13.75 27.63 2.25
C TYR A 86 -12.46 26.81 2.07
N LEU A 87 -12.12 26.43 0.85
CA LEU A 87 -10.89 25.72 0.51
C LEU A 87 -9.64 26.50 0.93
N GLN A 88 -9.58 27.81 0.66
CA GLN A 88 -8.44 28.63 1.10
C GLN A 88 -8.27 28.62 2.62
N LYS A 89 -9.37 28.77 3.37
CA LYS A 89 -9.36 28.70 4.84
C LYS A 89 -8.88 27.33 5.32
N HIS A 90 -9.43 26.26 4.77
CA HIS A 90 -9.07 24.89 5.17
C HIS A 90 -7.64 24.51 4.76
N LYS A 91 -7.14 25.01 3.63
CA LYS A 91 -5.73 24.87 3.24
C LYS A 91 -4.78 25.47 4.28
N ILE A 92 -5.10 26.66 4.80
CA ILE A 92 -4.35 27.31 5.87
C ILE A 92 -4.43 26.49 7.17
N LEU A 93 -5.60 25.96 7.51
CA LEU A 93 -5.79 25.12 8.70
C LEU A 93 -5.06 23.76 8.62
N ASN A 94 -4.92 23.19 7.42
CA ASN A 94 -4.27 21.91 7.19
C ASN A 94 -2.74 22.01 7.10
N GLU A 95 -2.20 23.20 6.83
CA GLU A 95 -0.75 23.43 6.70
C GLU A 95 0.07 22.94 7.91
N PRO A 96 -0.33 23.21 9.17
CA PRO A 96 0.34 22.65 10.34
C PRO A 96 0.32 21.11 10.38
N ALA A 97 -0.80 20.48 10.02
CA ALA A 97 -0.92 19.02 10.00
C ALA A 97 -0.02 18.40 8.91
N ILE A 98 0.04 19.02 7.73
CA ILE A 98 0.92 18.61 6.64
C ILE A 98 2.39 18.72 7.07
N ARG A 99 2.79 19.85 7.67
CA ARG A 99 4.16 20.03 8.19
C ARG A 99 4.50 19.03 9.29
N HIS A 100 3.56 18.74 10.19
CA HIS A 100 3.76 17.76 11.24
C HIS A 100 4.02 16.37 10.63
N PHE A 101 3.13 15.90 9.77
CA PHE A 101 3.27 14.62 9.09
C PHE A 101 4.57 14.54 8.28
N GLU A 102 4.90 15.60 7.53
CA GLU A 102 6.16 15.70 6.79
C GLU A 102 7.38 15.52 7.70
N ASN A 103 7.40 16.21 8.84
CA ASN A 103 8.46 16.06 9.83
C ASN A 103 8.54 14.63 10.36
N GLU A 104 7.41 14.00 10.67
CA GLU A 104 7.40 12.63 11.17
C GLU A 104 8.00 11.63 10.17
N VAL A 105 7.56 11.68 8.91
CA VAL A 105 8.06 10.77 7.86
C VAL A 105 9.50 11.07 7.45
N LYS A 106 9.96 12.31 7.57
CA LYS A 106 11.36 12.68 7.27
C LYS A 106 12.31 12.48 8.45
N SER A 107 11.81 12.42 9.68
CA SER A 107 12.63 12.32 10.91
C SER A 107 13.35 10.98 11.12
N GLY A 108 13.09 9.97 10.29
CA GLY A 108 13.80 8.70 10.41
C GLY A 108 13.72 7.85 9.16
N ILE A 109 14.31 6.66 9.26
CA ILE A 109 14.44 5.74 8.13
C ILE A 109 13.26 4.77 8.17
N PRO A 110 12.36 4.78 7.17
CA PRO A 110 11.32 3.78 7.10
C PRO A 110 11.88 2.43 6.68
N LEU A 111 11.24 1.36 7.14
CA LEU A 111 11.22 0.11 6.42
C LEU A 111 10.13 0.19 5.36
N TYR A 112 10.55 0.05 4.11
CA TYR A 112 9.63 -0.03 2.98
C TYR A 112 9.02 -1.43 2.93
N VAL A 113 7.69 -1.48 2.89
CA VAL A 113 6.94 -2.74 2.81
C VAL A 113 6.12 -2.73 1.53
N LEU A 114 6.52 -3.56 0.57
CA LEU A 114 5.96 -3.56 -0.78
C LEU A 114 4.56 -4.17 -0.79
N ASN A 115 3.59 -3.43 -1.33
CA ASN A 115 2.24 -3.91 -1.54
C ASN A 115 2.20 -4.93 -2.67
N LEU A 116 1.50 -6.03 -2.42
CA LEU A 116 1.14 -7.05 -3.40
C LEU A 116 -0.37 -7.07 -3.57
N LYS A 117 -0.78 -7.51 -4.76
CA LYS A 117 -2.18 -7.70 -5.16
C LYS A 117 -2.43 -9.13 -5.58
N LEU A 118 -3.64 -9.61 -5.34
CA LEU A 118 -4.09 -10.93 -5.71
C LEU A 118 -4.65 -10.89 -7.14
N LYS A 119 -3.90 -11.44 -8.09
CA LYS A 119 -4.36 -11.70 -9.45
C LYS A 119 -5.11 -13.03 -9.49
N ASP A 120 -6.28 -13.03 -10.13
CA ASP A 120 -7.10 -14.23 -10.39
C ASP A 120 -7.38 -15.10 -9.14
N LYS A 121 -7.42 -14.46 -7.95
CA LYS A 121 -7.58 -15.08 -6.63
C LYS A 121 -6.50 -16.09 -6.20
N GLN A 122 -5.47 -16.31 -7.02
CA GLN A 122 -4.49 -17.39 -6.81
C GLN A 122 -3.03 -16.93 -6.96
N THR A 123 -2.75 -15.91 -7.76
CA THR A 123 -1.38 -15.48 -8.03
C THR A 123 -1.12 -14.12 -7.41
N LEU A 124 0.03 -13.93 -6.76
CA LEU A 124 0.42 -12.61 -6.26
C LEU A 124 1.22 -11.86 -7.33
N GLN A 125 0.98 -10.56 -7.42
CA GLN A 125 1.75 -9.63 -8.23
C GLN A 125 2.06 -8.36 -7.43
N VAL A 126 3.11 -7.64 -7.80
CA VAL A 126 3.46 -6.38 -7.14
C VAL A 126 2.46 -5.27 -7.50
N ASP A 127 2.11 -4.40 -6.53
CA ASP A 127 1.40 -3.16 -6.84
C ASP A 127 2.31 -2.22 -7.64
N THR A 128 1.91 -1.92 -8.87
CA THR A 128 2.63 -1.00 -9.76
C THR A 128 2.15 0.45 -9.63
N GLY A 129 1.26 0.72 -8.66
CA GLY A 129 0.79 2.05 -8.35
C GLY A 129 1.90 3.01 -7.92
N ARG A 130 1.60 4.31 -8.00
CA ARG A 130 2.56 5.39 -7.67
C ARG A 130 3.13 5.29 -6.26
N LEU A 131 2.31 4.83 -5.31
CA LEU A 131 2.68 4.57 -3.92
C LEU A 131 2.57 3.06 -3.61
N ALA A 132 3.50 2.29 -4.17
CA ALA A 132 3.56 0.84 -4.05
C ALA A 132 4.02 0.31 -2.69
N PHE A 133 4.58 1.14 -1.82
CA PHE A 133 5.13 0.76 -0.52
C PHE A 133 4.39 1.42 0.65
N ASN A 134 4.12 0.66 1.69
CA ASN A 134 3.87 1.20 3.02
C ASN A 134 5.19 1.60 3.67
N LEU A 135 5.14 2.54 4.62
CA LEU A 135 6.30 2.99 5.40
C LEU A 135 6.13 2.59 6.86
N PHE A 136 6.95 1.65 7.33
CA PHE A 136 6.90 1.20 8.72
C PHE A 136 8.11 1.75 9.47
N TYR A 137 7.87 2.61 10.45
CA TYR A 137 8.91 3.17 11.30
C TYR A 137 8.93 2.42 12.62
N PHE A 138 9.97 1.64 12.86
CA PHE A 138 10.15 0.94 14.13
C PHE A 138 11.03 1.73 15.10
N ASP A 139 10.73 1.58 16.39
CA ASP A 139 11.63 1.95 17.48
C ASP A 139 12.74 0.91 17.66
N LYS A 140 13.64 1.15 18.63
CA LYS A 140 14.76 0.25 18.95
C LYS A 140 14.33 -1.17 19.38
N ARG A 141 13.05 -1.38 19.74
CA ARG A 141 12.47 -2.66 20.17
C ARG A 141 11.62 -3.34 19.09
N CYS A 142 11.66 -2.83 17.85
CA CYS A 142 10.81 -3.22 16.73
C CYS A 142 9.31 -3.02 17.01
N LYS A 143 8.96 -2.09 17.90
CA LYS A 143 7.59 -1.60 18.05
C LYS A 143 7.44 -0.42 17.10
N GLY A 144 6.38 -0.43 16.29
CA GLY A 144 6.16 0.70 15.39
C GLY A 144 5.84 1.97 16.15
N ARG A 145 6.51 3.05 15.76
CA ARG A 145 6.25 4.43 16.19
C ARG A 145 5.35 5.17 15.21
N LEU A 146 5.35 4.75 13.95
CA LEU A 146 4.51 5.29 12.88
C LEU A 146 4.37 4.22 11.79
N TYR A 147 3.15 4.00 11.32
CA TYR A 147 2.86 3.20 10.15
C TYR A 147 2.11 4.05 9.15
N VAL A 148 2.64 4.22 7.94
CA VAL A 148 1.96 4.89 6.83
C VAL A 148 1.52 3.85 5.82
N TYR A 149 0.21 3.71 5.65
CA TYR A 149 -0.38 2.74 4.75
C TYR A 149 -0.79 3.38 3.44
N CYS A 150 -0.46 2.71 2.35
CA CYS A 150 -0.83 3.07 0.98
C CYS A 150 -1.67 1.94 0.39
N TYR A 151 -2.70 2.31 -0.36
CA TYR A 151 -3.57 1.38 -1.06
C TYR A 151 -3.81 1.90 -2.47
N ASP A 152 -3.71 1.03 -3.46
CA ASP A 152 -3.93 1.36 -4.88
C ASP A 152 -3.14 2.58 -5.35
N GLY A 153 -1.87 2.64 -4.96
CA GLY A 153 -0.97 3.72 -5.34
C GLY A 153 -1.29 5.09 -4.75
N LYS A 154 -2.14 5.18 -3.72
CA LYS A 154 -2.49 6.41 -2.99
C LYS A 154 -2.22 6.26 -1.50
N TYR A 155 -1.99 7.40 -0.83
CA TYR A 155 -2.01 7.47 0.62
C TYR A 155 -3.39 7.00 1.14
N GLY A 156 -3.37 6.08 2.09
CA GLY A 156 -4.57 5.62 2.79
C GLY A 156 -4.75 6.35 4.11
N TRP A 157 -3.88 6.04 5.07
CA TRP A 157 -3.93 6.58 6.43
C TRP A 157 -2.62 6.25 7.17
N HIS A 158 -2.41 6.86 8.35
CA HIS A 158 -1.28 6.54 9.23
C HIS A 158 -1.71 6.47 10.70
N GLU A 159 -0.90 5.82 11.54
CA GLU A 159 -1.11 5.73 13.00
C GLU A 159 0.18 5.32 13.73
N ASP A 160 0.28 5.66 15.01
CA ASP A 160 1.43 5.39 15.88
C ASP A 160 1.49 3.93 16.38
N GLY A 161 0.70 3.05 15.74
CA GLY A 161 0.52 1.67 16.11
C GLY A 161 0.04 0.83 14.94
N TYR A 162 0.15 -0.49 15.10
CA TYR A 162 -0.39 -1.40 14.10
C TYR A 162 -1.91 -1.42 14.26
N ARG A 163 -2.62 -0.65 13.41
CA ARG A 163 -4.08 -0.50 13.51
C ARG A 163 -4.76 -1.83 13.44
N THR A 164 -5.62 -2.06 14.41
CA THR A 164 -6.45 -3.24 14.44
C THR A 164 -7.51 -3.07 15.50
N PHE A 165 -8.70 -3.59 15.23
CA PHE A 165 -9.71 -3.78 16.27
C PHE A 165 -9.52 -5.12 17.01
N SER A 166 -8.57 -5.95 16.56
CA SER A 166 -8.24 -7.24 17.16
C SER A 166 -7.14 -7.10 18.21
N ARG A 167 -7.51 -7.29 19.49
CA ARG A 167 -6.56 -7.32 20.62
C ARG A 167 -5.41 -8.33 20.40
N PRO A 168 -5.66 -9.58 19.96
CA PRO A 168 -4.57 -10.52 19.66
C PRO A 168 -3.60 -9.97 18.61
N LEU A 169 -4.12 -9.37 17.55
CA LEU A 169 -3.32 -8.85 16.44
C LEU A 169 -2.39 -7.72 16.92
N GLY A 170 -2.92 -6.75 17.68
CA GLY A 170 -2.14 -5.62 18.18
C GLY A 170 -1.05 -6.05 19.17
N ARG A 171 -1.35 -7.05 20.00
CA ARG A 171 -0.39 -7.65 20.94
C ARG A 171 0.71 -8.45 20.23
N ASN A 172 0.35 -9.16 19.16
CA ASN A 172 1.25 -10.10 18.49
C ASN A 172 2.10 -9.42 17.41
N ALA A 173 1.59 -8.40 16.71
CA ALA A 173 2.30 -7.75 15.60
C ALA A 173 3.74 -7.32 15.97
N PRO A 174 4.02 -6.62 17.08
CA PRO A 174 5.40 -6.27 17.46
C PRO A 174 6.28 -7.50 17.72
N LYS A 175 5.71 -8.60 18.24
CA LYS A 175 6.44 -9.86 18.47
C LYS A 175 6.81 -10.53 17.14
N VAL A 176 5.87 -10.54 16.20
CA VAL A 176 6.06 -11.09 14.85
C VAL A 176 7.10 -10.27 14.08
N PHE A 177 6.98 -8.94 14.05
CA PHE A 177 7.99 -8.09 13.40
C PHE A 177 9.38 -8.32 14.01
N ARG A 178 9.50 -8.37 15.34
CA ARG A 178 10.79 -8.67 15.98
C ARG A 178 11.35 -10.04 15.58
N LYS A 179 10.50 -11.08 15.49
CA LYS A 179 10.90 -12.42 15.04
C LYS A 179 11.39 -12.40 13.59
N ILE A 180 10.69 -11.69 12.71
CA ILE A 180 11.04 -11.56 11.29
C ILE A 180 12.34 -10.77 11.14
N MET A 181 12.44 -9.58 11.74
CA MET A 181 13.62 -8.71 11.59
C MET A 181 14.91 -9.36 12.12
N ARG A 182 14.84 -10.21 13.15
CA ARG A 182 15.99 -11.00 13.62
C ARG A 182 16.54 -11.97 12.58
N LYS A 183 15.73 -12.39 11.60
CA LYS A 183 16.15 -13.23 10.47
C LYS A 183 16.79 -12.42 9.34
N GLN A 184 16.81 -11.08 9.45
CA GLN A 184 17.34 -10.17 8.44
C GLN A 184 16.74 -10.45 7.04
N PRO A 185 15.41 -10.31 6.88
CA PRO A 185 14.78 -10.55 5.59
C PRO A 185 15.33 -9.56 4.55
N LYS A 186 15.46 -10.03 3.31
CA LYS A 186 15.85 -9.18 2.18
C LYS A 186 14.79 -8.12 1.90
N TYR A 187 13.51 -8.52 1.96
CA TYR A 187 12.36 -7.66 1.67
C TYR A 187 11.18 -7.96 2.60
N LEU A 188 10.36 -6.95 2.90
CA LEU A 188 9.05 -7.10 3.53
C LEU A 188 7.95 -6.82 2.50
N LEU A 189 6.89 -7.63 2.50
CA LEU A 189 5.78 -7.49 1.57
C LEU A 189 4.45 -7.55 2.33
N PHE A 190 3.42 -6.92 1.77
CA PHE A 190 2.09 -6.84 2.38
C PHE A 190 1.02 -7.09 1.33
N CYS A 191 0.03 -7.95 1.63
CA CYS A 191 -1.08 -8.22 0.74
C CYS A 191 -2.40 -8.22 1.53
N PRO A 192 -3.17 -7.12 1.53
CA PRO A 192 -4.40 -7.04 2.31
C PRO A 192 -5.48 -8.02 1.82
N GLU A 193 -5.42 -8.47 0.57
CA GLU A 193 -6.38 -9.41 -0.02
C GLU A 193 -6.26 -10.85 0.52
N LEU A 194 -5.18 -11.19 1.23
CA LEU A 194 -5.03 -12.51 1.83
C LEU A 194 -5.84 -12.64 3.12
N GLU A 195 -5.51 -11.83 4.13
CA GLU A 195 -6.20 -11.81 5.43
C GLU A 195 -6.17 -10.41 6.07
N GLY A 196 -6.28 -9.36 5.26
CA GLY A 196 -6.19 -7.97 5.72
C GLY A 196 -4.87 -7.70 6.45
N MET A 197 -4.97 -7.17 7.68
CA MET A 197 -3.80 -6.86 8.50
C MET A 197 -3.26 -8.06 9.28
N ASN A 198 -3.89 -9.24 9.19
CA ASN A 198 -3.44 -10.44 9.92
C ASN A 198 -2.18 -11.06 9.31
N THR A 199 -1.76 -10.67 8.12
CA THR A 199 -0.61 -11.28 7.44
C THR A 199 0.48 -10.27 7.15
N ILE A 200 1.72 -10.73 7.28
CA ILE A 200 2.90 -10.04 6.76
C ILE A 200 3.76 -11.05 6.02
N LEU A 201 4.28 -10.66 4.87
CA LEU A 201 5.14 -11.50 4.06
C LEU A 201 6.58 -10.98 4.12
N TYR A 202 7.54 -11.88 3.91
CA TYR A 202 8.94 -11.51 3.86
C TYR A 202 9.73 -12.47 2.98
N VAL A 203 10.83 -11.96 2.42
CA VAL A 203 11.72 -12.70 1.53
C VAL A 203 13.03 -13.04 2.26
N ILE A 204 13.42 -14.30 2.24
CA ILE A 204 14.74 -14.75 2.70
C ILE A 204 15.22 -15.86 1.77
N ASN A 205 16.49 -15.84 1.37
CA ASN A 205 17.08 -16.84 0.47
C ASN A 205 16.26 -17.07 -0.82
N ASN A 206 15.75 -16.00 -1.43
CA ASN A 206 14.87 -16.01 -2.62
C ASN A 206 13.55 -16.81 -2.46
N GLU A 207 13.16 -17.12 -1.23
CA GLU A 207 11.87 -17.72 -0.91
C GLU A 207 10.98 -16.69 -0.22
N VAL A 208 9.67 -16.76 -0.51
CA VAL A 208 8.67 -15.92 0.16
C VAL A 208 8.00 -16.71 1.26
N PHE A 209 7.96 -16.13 2.46
CA PHE A 209 7.22 -16.64 3.60
C PHE A 209 6.09 -15.71 3.96
N ILE A 210 5.00 -16.27 4.46
CA ILE A 210 3.88 -15.55 5.05
C ILE A 210 3.77 -15.89 6.53
N TYR A 211 3.56 -14.86 7.34
CA TYR A 211 3.35 -14.99 8.78
C TYR A 211 1.94 -14.52 9.13
N ARG A 212 1.15 -15.40 9.74
CA ARG A 212 -0.18 -15.08 10.29
C ARG A 212 -0.01 -14.59 11.73
N ILE A 213 -0.39 -13.35 11.99
CA ILE A 213 -0.01 -12.59 13.19
C ILE A 213 -0.82 -13.04 14.41
N VAL A 214 -2.13 -13.23 14.26
CA VAL A 214 -3.02 -13.66 15.34
C VAL A 214 -2.64 -15.07 15.79
N GLU A 215 -2.48 -15.98 14.84
CA GLU A 215 -2.19 -17.40 15.05
C GLU A 215 -0.72 -17.64 15.42
N MET A 216 0.15 -16.67 15.17
CA MET A 216 1.59 -16.74 15.41
C MET A 216 2.31 -17.79 14.55
N GLU A 217 1.76 -18.13 13.39
CA GLU A 217 2.22 -19.20 12.50
C GLU A 217 2.91 -18.70 11.23
N LYS A 218 3.82 -19.51 10.69
CA LYS A 218 4.63 -19.20 9.50
C LYS A 218 4.49 -20.32 8.46
N TYR A 219 4.31 -19.93 7.21
CA TYR A 219 4.24 -20.85 6.08
C TYR A 219 5.16 -20.38 4.95
N LYS A 220 5.63 -21.32 4.13
CA LYS A 220 6.13 -20.98 2.79
C LYS A 220 4.94 -20.53 1.95
N LEU A 221 5.13 -19.50 1.11
CA LEU A 221 4.03 -18.87 0.40
C LEU A 221 3.26 -19.86 -0.48
N ASP A 222 3.96 -20.72 -1.22
CA ASP A 222 3.31 -21.69 -2.13
C ASP A 222 2.41 -22.67 -1.36
N ASP A 223 2.90 -23.19 -0.22
CA ASP A 223 2.14 -24.10 0.65
C ASP A 223 0.91 -23.40 1.25
N TYR A 224 1.08 -22.15 1.67
CA TYR A 224 -0.04 -21.35 2.18
C TYR A 224 -1.08 -21.10 1.09
N MET A 225 -0.66 -20.68 -0.11
CA MET A 225 -1.58 -20.39 -1.20
C MET A 225 -2.37 -21.63 -1.63
N LYS A 226 -1.71 -22.80 -1.70
CA LYS A 226 -2.35 -24.08 -2.01
C LYS A 226 -3.38 -24.51 -0.98
N ASN A 227 -3.13 -24.24 0.31
CA ASN A 227 -3.97 -24.71 1.41
C ASN A 227 -4.75 -23.60 2.13
N ARG A 228 -4.81 -22.39 1.53
CA ARG A 228 -5.28 -21.16 2.19
C ARG A 228 -6.65 -21.32 2.85
N THR A 229 -7.59 -21.98 2.16
CA THR A 229 -8.96 -22.17 2.68
C THR A 229 -8.97 -23.03 3.95
N ALA A 230 -8.17 -24.10 4.00
CA ALA A 230 -8.08 -24.97 5.16
C ALA A 230 -7.38 -24.24 6.33
N ILE A 231 -6.26 -23.57 6.04
CA ILE A 231 -5.49 -22.81 7.04
C ILE A 231 -6.32 -21.67 7.65
N ARG A 232 -7.13 -20.97 6.85
CA ARG A 232 -7.95 -19.86 7.37
C ARG A 232 -9.07 -20.33 8.31
N ASN A 233 -9.49 -21.59 8.17
CA ASN A 233 -10.58 -22.17 8.94
C ASN A 233 -10.12 -22.98 10.16
N SER A 234 -8.81 -23.15 10.36
CA SER A 234 -8.19 -23.73 11.55
C SER A 234 -7.90 -22.67 12.60
#